data_AF-A0A101X9T0-F1
#
_entry.id   AF-A0A101X9T0-F1
#
_cell.length_a   1.000
_cell.length_b   1.000
_cell.length_c   1.000
_cell.angle_alpha   90.00
_cell.angle_beta   90.00
_cell.angle_gamma   90.00
#
_symmetry.space_group_name_H-M   'P 1'
#
loop_
_entity.id
_entity.type
_entity.pdbx_description
1 polymer ?
#
loop_
_entity_poly.entity_id
_entity_poly.type
_entity_poly.pdbx_seq_one_letter_code
_entity_poly.pdbx_strand_id
1 'polypeptide(L)'
;MARRRQQGERKGGGLLDYLGVGESAEGRGTPARPEDIGDSVYGYIADRGAVSKEDLFEWGKSKGYKAADIMRAVDLLAKSGKIRRRLDDEGRLIYSAR
;
A
#
# COMPACT_ATOMS: atom_id res chain seq x y z
N MET A 1 -46.97 -44.90 -7.07
CA MET A 1 -47.46 -43.53 -6.84
C MET A 1 -46.33 -42.68 -6.27
N ALA A 2 -46.15 -41.48 -6.83
CA ALA A 2 -45.03 -40.58 -6.60
C ALA A 2 -45.25 -39.63 -5.40
N ARG A 3 -44.18 -38.86 -5.07
CA ARG A 3 -44.08 -37.66 -4.18
C ARG A 3 -43.64 -38.04 -2.74
N ARG A 4 -42.71 -37.36 -2.07
CA ARG A 4 -42.19 -35.98 -2.18
C ARG A 4 -40.85 -35.86 -1.44
N ARG A 5 -39.91 -35.15 -2.06
CA ARG A 5 -38.62 -34.68 -1.52
C ARG A 5 -38.81 -33.83 -0.26
N GLN A 6 -37.86 -33.89 0.68
CA GLN A 6 -37.40 -32.69 1.38
C GLN A 6 -35.94 -32.86 1.81
N GLN A 7 -35.06 -32.20 1.05
CA GLN A 7 -33.66 -31.95 1.33
C GLN A 7 -33.54 -31.17 2.64
N GLY A 8 -32.87 -31.77 3.63
CA GLY A 8 -32.32 -31.03 4.75
C GLY A 8 -30.96 -30.47 4.34
N GLU A 9 -30.96 -29.31 3.68
CA GLU A 9 -29.75 -28.52 3.45
C GLU A 9 -29.21 -28.05 4.80
N ARG A 10 -28.29 -28.83 5.36
CA ARG A 10 -27.34 -28.31 6.34
C ARG A 10 -26.48 -27.29 5.60
N LYS A 11 -26.88 -26.02 5.64
CA LYS A 11 -26.06 -24.86 5.26
C LYS A 11 -24.80 -24.88 6.12
N GLY A 12 -23.80 -25.63 5.67
CA GLY A 12 -22.43 -25.46 6.11
C GLY A 12 -22.04 -24.03 5.80
N GLY A 13 -21.55 -23.31 6.81
CA GLY A 13 -20.91 -22.02 6.62
C GLY A 13 -19.87 -22.18 5.52
N GLY A 14 -20.12 -21.53 4.39
CA GLY A 14 -19.25 -21.62 3.22
C GLY A 14 -17.88 -21.08 3.57
N LEU A 15 -16.84 -21.63 2.95
CA LEU A 15 -15.46 -21.11 2.98
C LEU A 15 -15.36 -19.59 2.72
N LEU A 16 -16.40 -19.00 2.11
CA LEU A 16 -16.54 -17.58 1.83
C LEU A 16 -16.79 -16.72 3.09
N ASP A 17 -17.43 -17.29 4.12
CA ASP A 17 -17.70 -16.61 5.41
C ASP A 17 -16.41 -16.47 6.24
N TYR A 18 -15.52 -17.47 6.15
CA TYR A 18 -14.22 -17.47 6.82
C TYR A 18 -13.20 -16.53 6.16
N LEU A 19 -13.37 -16.25 4.86
CA LEU A 19 -12.47 -15.37 4.11
C LEU A 19 -12.69 -13.88 4.36
N GLY A 20 -13.60 -13.50 5.27
CA GLY A 20 -13.73 -12.12 5.69
C GLY A 20 -13.89 -11.16 4.52
N VAL A 21 -14.78 -11.48 3.56
CA VAL A 21 -15.30 -10.51 2.60
C VAL A 21 -16.30 -9.62 3.33
N GLY A 22 -15.78 -8.94 4.36
CA GLY A 22 -16.40 -7.79 4.98
C GLY A 22 -16.15 -6.60 4.07
N GLU A 23 -17.23 -6.00 3.64
CA GLU A 23 -17.28 -4.70 2.99
C GLU A 23 -16.34 -3.69 3.68
N SER A 24 -15.30 -3.30 2.96
CA SER A 24 -14.73 -1.96 3.05
C SER A 24 -14.61 -1.48 1.61
N ALA A 25 -15.79 -1.18 1.05
CA ALA A 25 -15.97 -0.54 -0.23
C ALA A 25 -15.85 0.98 -0.08
N GLU A 26 -14.69 1.45 0.41
CA GLU A 26 -14.26 2.84 0.24
C GLU A 26 -12.77 2.82 -0.12
N GLY A 27 -12.44 3.23 -1.34
CA GLY A 27 -11.07 3.58 -1.72
C GLY A 27 -10.23 2.56 -2.49
N ARG A 28 -10.80 1.58 -3.20
CA ARG A 28 -10.02 0.90 -4.27
C ARG A 28 -9.98 1.78 -5.52
N GLY A 29 -9.23 2.87 -5.40
CA GLY A 29 -8.69 3.56 -6.56
C GLY A 29 -7.98 2.56 -7.46
N THR A 30 -8.12 2.73 -8.77
CA THR A 30 -7.34 2.06 -9.80
C THR A 30 -5.89 1.86 -9.33
N PRO A 31 -5.26 0.68 -9.51
CA PRO A 31 -3.87 0.51 -9.12
C PRO A 31 -3.06 1.63 -9.77
N ALA A 32 -2.55 2.54 -8.94
CA ALA A 32 -1.75 3.67 -9.40
C ALA A 32 -0.60 3.09 -10.24
N ARG A 33 -0.36 3.68 -11.42
CA ARG A 33 0.73 3.17 -12.25
C ARG A 33 2.03 3.39 -11.47
N PRO A 34 3.05 2.53 -11.66
CA PRO A 34 4.32 2.68 -10.95
C PRO A 34 4.95 4.07 -11.11
N GLU A 35 4.71 4.72 -12.25
CA GLU A 35 5.15 6.10 -12.53
C GLU A 35 4.46 7.12 -11.62
N ASP A 36 3.14 7.00 -11.39
CA ASP A 36 2.35 7.89 -10.53
C ASP A 36 2.80 7.83 -9.05
N ILE A 37 3.25 6.65 -8.60
CA ILE A 37 3.77 6.45 -7.25
C ILE A 37 5.12 7.16 -7.08
N GLY A 38 5.97 7.14 -8.11
CA GLY A 38 7.27 7.81 -8.11
C GLY A 38 7.14 9.32 -7.93
N ASP A 39 6.28 9.96 -8.72
CA ASP A 39 6.05 11.40 -8.60
C ASP A 39 5.39 11.78 -7.28
N SER A 40 4.46 10.96 -6.78
CA SER A 40 3.83 11.18 -5.48
C SER A 40 4.85 11.09 -4.33
N VAL A 41 5.72 10.07 -4.34
CA VAL A 41 6.78 9.89 -3.35
C VAL A 41 7.76 11.06 -3.39
N TYR A 42 8.18 11.48 -4.58
CA TYR A 42 9.07 12.62 -4.73
C TYR A 42 8.42 13.91 -4.21
N GLY A 43 7.17 14.18 -4.59
CA GLY A 43 6.42 15.34 -4.13
C GLY A 43 6.32 15.41 -2.61
N TYR A 44 6.02 14.28 -1.96
CA TYR A 44 5.98 14.20 -0.50
C TYR A 44 7.34 14.47 0.16
N ILE A 45 8.42 13.90 -0.39
CA ILE A 45 9.78 14.13 0.14
C ILE A 45 10.22 15.58 -0.08
N ALA A 46 9.89 16.18 -1.22
CA ALA A 46 10.25 17.56 -1.56
C ALA A 46 9.50 18.58 -0.68
N ASP A 47 8.20 18.36 -0.45
CA ASP A 47 7.38 19.22 0.41
C ASP A 47 7.84 19.23 1.87
N ARG A 48 8.21 18.06 2.40
CA ARG A 48 8.71 17.90 3.78
C ARG A 48 10.20 18.25 3.94
N GLY A 49 10.95 18.27 2.85
CA GLY A 49 12.40 18.48 2.81
C GLY A 49 13.22 17.27 3.28
N ALA A 50 12.88 16.68 4.44
CA ALA A 50 13.51 15.49 4.99
C ALA A 50 12.45 14.56 5.60
N VAL A 51 12.44 13.29 5.18
CA VAL A 51 11.43 12.31 5.58
C VAL A 51 12.10 11.02 6.04
N SER A 52 11.71 10.51 7.20
CA SER A 52 12.21 9.23 7.69
C SER A 52 11.62 8.06 6.89
N LYS A 53 12.27 6.90 6.98
CA LYS A 53 11.71 5.67 6.42
C LYS A 53 10.34 5.35 7.02
N GLU A 54 10.15 5.49 8.33
CA GLU A 54 8.86 5.22 8.98
C GLU A 54 7.76 6.16 8.45
N ASP A 55 8.02 7.47 8.41
CA ASP A 55 7.06 8.47 7.96
C ASP A 55 6.65 8.26 6.51
N LEU A 56 7.60 7.86 5.66
CA LEU A 56 7.32 7.60 4.25
C LEU A 56 6.40 6.39 4.07
N PHE A 57 6.59 5.34 4.88
CA PHE A 57 5.71 4.17 4.85
C PHE A 57 4.35 4.47 5.44
N GLU A 58 4.27 5.22 6.53
CA GLU A 58 3.00 5.63 7.14
C GLU A 58 2.18 6.49 6.15
N TRP A 59 2.82 7.47 5.54
CA TRP A 59 2.21 8.28 4.49
C TRP A 59 1.77 7.42 3.31
N GLY A 60 2.62 6.53 2.80
CA GLY A 60 2.28 5.68 1.66
C GLY A 60 1.14 4.71 1.98
N LYS A 61 1.10 4.16 3.20
CA LYS A 61 -0.02 3.35 3.68
C LYS A 61 -1.32 4.14 3.73
N SER A 62 -1.28 5.41 4.16
CA SER A 62 -2.48 6.29 4.15
C SER A 62 -3.00 6.57 2.74
N LYS A 63 -2.14 6.45 1.71
CA LYS A 63 -2.48 6.55 0.29
C LYS A 63 -2.86 5.21 -0.37
N GLY A 64 -2.82 4.10 0.38
CA GLY A 64 -3.09 2.76 -0.15
C GLY A 64 -1.93 2.14 -0.94
N TYR A 65 -0.72 2.70 -0.86
CA TYR A 65 0.46 2.15 -1.52
C TYR A 65 1.04 0.96 -0.75
N LYS A 66 1.57 -0.02 -1.49
CA LYS A 66 2.30 -1.14 -0.89
C LYS A 66 3.73 -0.72 -0.56
N ALA A 67 4.26 -1.28 0.52
CA ALA A 67 5.63 -1.03 0.94
C ALA A 67 6.66 -1.32 -0.18
N ALA A 68 6.47 -2.39 -0.94
CA ALA A 68 7.35 -2.75 -2.05
C ALA A 68 7.35 -1.69 -3.18
N ASP A 69 6.20 -1.10 -3.47
CA ASP A 69 6.08 -0.09 -4.52
C ASP A 69 6.71 1.24 -4.09
N ILE A 70 6.54 1.62 -2.82
CA ILE A 70 7.23 2.78 -2.21
C ILE A 70 8.74 2.59 -2.28
N MET A 71 9.26 1.42 -1.87
CA MET A 71 10.69 1.14 -1.90
C MET A 71 11.24 1.16 -3.32
N ARG A 72 10.51 0.60 -4.29
CA ARG A 72 10.88 0.64 -5.70
C ARG A 72 10.95 2.09 -6.20
N ALA A 73 9.97 2.92 -5.87
CA ALA A 73 9.97 4.34 -6.22
C ALA A 73 11.18 5.07 -5.60
N VAL A 74 11.46 4.86 -4.32
CA VAL A 74 12.64 5.41 -3.62
C VAL A 74 13.95 4.96 -4.27
N ASP A 75 14.05 3.71 -4.73
CA ASP A 75 15.21 3.20 -5.48
C ASP A 75 15.39 3.88 -6.83
N LEU A 76 14.32 4.07 -7.60
CA LEU A 76 14.38 4.76 -8.88
C LEU A 76 14.72 6.25 -8.72
N LEU A 77 14.15 6.91 -7.71
CA LEU A 77 14.42 8.32 -7.41
C LEU A 77 15.86 8.54 -6.93
N ALA A 78 16.40 7.63 -6.12
CA ALA A 78 17.80 7.71 -5.69
C ALA A 78 18.77 7.43 -6.84
N LYS A 79 18.49 6.42 -7.68
CA LYS A 79 19.31 6.10 -8.86
C LYS A 79 19.31 7.23 -9.89
N SER A 80 18.18 7.92 -10.06
CA SER A 80 18.07 9.10 -10.94
C SER A 80 18.63 10.38 -10.32
N GLY A 81 19.05 10.34 -9.05
CA GLY A 81 19.65 11.48 -8.35
C GLY A 81 18.65 12.55 -7.88
N LYS A 82 17.34 12.28 -7.96
CA LYS A 82 16.27 13.19 -7.50
C LYS A 82 16.17 13.27 -5.96
N ILE A 83 16.57 12.22 -5.26
CA ILE A 83 16.62 12.18 -3.79
C ILE A 83 17.97 11.68 -3.29
N ARG A 84 18.32 12.05 -2.06
CA ARG A 84 19.49 11.56 -1.32
C ARG A 84 19.06 10.74 -0.11
N ARG A 85 19.87 9.71 0.21
CA ARG A 85 19.75 8.90 1.41
C ARG A 85 20.83 9.29 2.39
N ARG A 86 20.48 9.50 3.65
CA ARG A 86 21.43 9.71 4.73
C ARG A 86 20.93 9.06 6.02
N LEU A 87 21.84 8.80 6.93
CA LEU A 87 21.47 8.53 8.32
C LEU A 87 21.44 9.86 9.05
N ASP A 88 20.48 10.02 9.96
CA ASP A 88 20.52 11.10 10.96
C ASP A 88 21.41 10.72 12.15
N ASP A 89 21.50 11.61 13.13
CA ASP A 89 22.32 11.44 14.34
C ASP A 89 21.83 10.27 15.21
N GLU A 90 20.58 9.83 15.02
CA GLU A 90 19.96 8.70 15.71
C GLU A 90 20.07 7.38 14.91
N GLY A 91 20.76 7.41 13.76
CA GLY A 91 20.96 6.24 12.89
C GLY A 91 19.74 5.87 12.05
N ARG A 92 18.74 6.75 11.94
CA ARG A 92 17.54 6.52 11.11
C ARG A 92 17.77 6.93 9.68
N LEU A 93 17.19 6.16 8.76
CA LEU A 93 17.28 6.43 7.34
C LEU A 93 16.35 7.59 6.96
N ILE A 94 16.95 8.68 6.50
CA ILE A 94 16.26 9.90 6.05
C ILE A 94 16.45 10.05 4.53
N TYR A 95 15.36 10.40 3.87
CA TYR A 95 15.30 10.78 2.47
C TYR A 95 15.09 12.29 2.35
N SER A 96 15.86 12.93 1.47
CA SER A 96 15.68 14.36 1.16
C SER A 96 15.69 14.58 -0.35
N ALA A 97 14.88 15.52 -0.84
CA ALA A 97 14.96 15.94 -2.23
C ALA A 97 16.30 16.63 -2.50
N ARG A 98 16.77 16.54 -3.74
CA ARG A 98 17.97 17.24 -4.21
C ARG A 98 17.62 18.53 -4.93
#